data_AF-A0A3B8JHD2-F1
#
_entry.id   AF-A0A3B8JHD2-F1
#
_cell.length_a   1.000
_cell.length_b   1.000
_cell.length_c   1.000
_cell.angle_alpha   90.00
_cell.angle_beta   90.00
_cell.angle_gamma   90.00
#
_symmetry.space_group_name_H-M   'P 1'
#
loop_
_entity.id
_entity.type
_entity.pdbx_description
1 polymer ?
#
loop_
_entity_poly.entity_id
_entity_poly.type
_entity_poly.pdbx_seq_one_letter_code
_entity_poly.pdbx_strand_id
1 'polypeptide(L)'
;YAGDVIGLNNPGVFAIGDTIYTGQKLEYEGIPCFSPELFAFLRNPNPSKFKQFRKGVSELQEEGAVQIMYSADEAKRDPIL
;
A
#
# COMPACT_ATOMS: atom_id res chain seq x y z
N TYR A 1 -9.66 -23.68 10.95
CA TYR A 1 -11.11 -23.76 10.69
C TYR A 1 -11.63 -22.41 10.25
N ALA A 2 -12.90 -22.32 9.84
CA ALA A 2 -13.49 -21.04 9.44
C ALA A 2 -13.39 -20.03 10.59
N GLY A 3 -12.89 -18.83 10.31
CA GLY A 3 -12.61 -17.79 11.30
C GLY A 3 -11.16 -17.76 11.82
N ASP A 4 -10.33 -18.75 11.50
CA ASP A 4 -8.90 -18.73 11.87
C ASP A 4 -8.13 -17.74 10.98
N VAL A 5 -7.17 -17.04 11.58
CA VAL A 5 -6.22 -16.17 10.88
C VAL A 5 -4.94 -16.96 10.59
N ILE A 6 -4.50 -16.94 9.33
CA ILE A 6 -3.23 -17.56 8.90
C ILE A 6 -2.32 -16.50 8.28
N GLY A 7 -1.02 -16.61 8.55
CA GLY A 7 0.00 -15.77 7.91
C GLY A 7 0.52 -16.44 6.64
N LEU A 8 0.51 -15.72 5.51
CA LEU A 8 1.08 -16.17 4.25
C LEU A 8 2.37 -15.40 3.97
N ASN A 9 3.43 -16.12 3.63
CA ASN A 9 4.63 -15.48 3.09
C ASN A 9 4.31 -15.00 1.67
N ASN A 10 4.32 -13.68 1.47
CA ASN A 10 3.97 -13.04 0.22
C ASN A 10 5.21 -12.37 -0.39
N PRO A 11 5.78 -12.89 -1.49
CA PRO A 11 6.89 -12.24 -2.18
C PRO A 11 6.43 -11.07 -3.10
N GLY A 12 5.28 -10.45 -2.81
CA GLY A 12 4.68 -9.37 -3.61
C GLY A 12 3.68 -9.83 -4.67
N VAL A 13 3.07 -11.02 -4.50
CA VAL A 13 2.06 -11.58 -5.42
C VAL A 13 0.65 -11.19 -5.00
N PHE A 14 0.40 -11.08 -3.70
CA PHE A 14 -0.91 -10.76 -3.13
C PHE A 14 -0.99 -9.32 -2.65
N ALA A 15 -2.18 -8.74 -2.76
CA ALA A 15 -2.54 -7.45 -2.19
C ALA A 15 -3.66 -7.59 -1.14
N ILE A 16 -3.86 -6.54 -0.34
CA ILE A 16 -4.98 -6.47 0.60
C ILE A 16 -6.29 -6.56 -0.19
N GLY A 17 -7.15 -7.52 0.20
CA GLY A 17 -8.44 -7.77 -0.45
C GLY A 17 -8.46 -8.97 -1.39
N ASP A 18 -7.29 -9.57 -1.68
CA ASP A 18 -7.25 -10.75 -2.54
C ASP A 18 -7.96 -11.96 -1.92
N THR A 19 -8.73 -12.66 -2.75
CA THR A 19 -9.43 -13.89 -2.36
C THR A 19 -8.67 -15.12 -2.86
N ILE A 20 -8.21 -15.96 -1.94
CA ILE A 20 -7.59 -17.25 -2.25
C ILE A 20 -8.65 -18.34 -2.15
N TYR A 21 -8.87 -19.07 -3.25
CA TYR A 21 -9.87 -20.12 -3.34
C TYR A 21 -9.34 -21.35 -4.08
N THR A 22 -10.02 -22.48 -3.92
CA THR A 22 -9.81 -23.70 -4.71
C THR A 22 -11.10 -24.06 -5.45
N GLY A 23 -11.00 -24.52 -6.69
CA GLY A 23 -12.16 -24.89 -7.51
C GLY A 23 -12.74 -23.70 -8.30
N GLN A 24 -14.03 -23.41 -8.10
CA GLN A 24 -14.71 -22.35 -8.85
C GLN A 24 -14.23 -20.96 -8.44
N LYS A 25 -14.22 -20.03 -9.40
CA LYS A 25 -13.81 -18.65 -9.14
C LYS A 25 -14.73 -18.01 -8.10
N LEU A 26 -14.12 -17.50 -7.03
CA LEU A 26 -14.77 -16.78 -5.95
C LEU A 26 -14.00 -15.49 -5.69
N GLU A 27 -14.72 -14.42 -5.37
CA GLU A 27 -14.18 -13.14 -4.98
C GLU A 27 -15.05 -12.60 -3.85
N TYR A 28 -14.44 -12.28 -2.71
CA TYR A 28 -15.13 -11.57 -1.64
C TYR A 28 -15.28 -10.10 -1.99
N GLU A 29 -16.22 -9.42 -1.32
CA GLU A 29 -16.31 -7.96 -1.43
C GLU A 29 -15.00 -7.32 -0.95
N GLY A 30 -14.62 -6.22 -1.61
CA GLY A 30 -13.38 -5.51 -1.29
C GLY A 30 -13.37 -4.99 0.15
N ILE A 31 -12.18 -4.96 0.75
CA ILE A 31 -11.98 -4.37 2.07
C ILE A 31 -12.21 -2.86 1.97
N PRO A 32 -13.04 -2.25 2.84
CA PRO A 32 -13.28 -0.82 2.81
C PRO A 32 -11.98 -0.06 3.13
N CYS A 33 -11.65 0.93 2.31
CA CYS A 33 -10.63 1.91 2.61
C CYS A 33 -11.25 3.08 3.37
N PHE A 34 -10.66 3.44 4.51
CA PHE A 34 -11.08 4.59 5.30
C PHE A 34 -10.31 5.84 4.88
N SER A 35 -10.95 7.01 4.96
CA SER A 35 -10.26 8.28 4.69
C SER A 35 -9.24 8.57 5.80
N PRO A 36 -8.01 9.01 5.45
CA PRO A 36 -7.01 9.37 6.45
C PRO A 36 -7.45 10.59 7.28
N GLU A 37 -7.14 10.57 8.58
CA GLU A 37 -7.36 11.71 9.49
C GLU A 37 -6.12 12.60 9.63
N LEU A 38 -4.94 12.06 9.33
CA LEU A 38 -3.64 12.73 9.44
C LEU A 38 -2.95 12.70 8.09
N PHE A 39 -2.30 13.80 7.74
CA PHE A 39 -1.57 13.96 6.49
C PHE A 39 -0.18 14.52 6.76
N ALA A 40 0.84 13.98 6.11
CA ALA A 40 2.20 14.49 6.21
C ALA A 40 2.92 14.50 4.85
N PHE A 41 3.67 15.59 4.58
CA PHE A 41 4.55 15.63 3.42
C PHE A 41 5.82 14.84 3.69
N LEU A 42 6.18 13.96 2.75
CA LEU A 42 7.41 13.19 2.82
C LEU A 42 8.40 13.68 1.77
N ARG A 43 9.58 14.16 2.21
CA ARG A 43 10.66 14.59 1.33
C ARG A 43 11.94 13.83 1.61
N ASN A 44 12.65 13.46 0.55
CA ASN A 44 13.98 12.88 0.66
C ASN A 44 15.04 14.00 0.76
N PRO A 45 15.74 14.17 1.90
CA PRO A 45 16.76 15.21 2.06
C PRO A 45 18.04 14.91 1.29
N ASN A 46 18.25 13.68 0.81
CA ASN A 46 19.47 13.28 0.11
C ASN A 46 19.14 12.71 -1.28
N PRO A 47 19.34 13.50 -2.36
CA PRO A 47 19.06 13.07 -3.74
C PRO A 47 19.72 11.75 -4.15
N SER A 48 20.91 11.42 -3.61
CA SER A 48 21.60 10.17 -3.93
C SER A 48 20.86 8.92 -3.47
N LYS A 49 19.96 9.03 -2.49
CA LYS A 49 19.14 7.93 -1.96
C LYS A 49 17.77 7.80 -2.62
N PHE A 50 17.51 8.51 -3.72
CA PHE A 50 16.18 8.57 -4.36
C PHE A 50 15.57 7.20 -4.65
N LYS A 51 16.37 6.25 -5.16
CA LYS A 51 15.87 4.88 -5.47
C LYS A 51 15.43 4.14 -4.20
N GLN A 52 16.17 4.26 -3.11
CA GLN A 52 15.85 3.61 -1.84
C GLN A 52 14.61 4.25 -1.21
N PHE A 53 14.55 5.58 -1.23
CA PHE A 53 13.38 6.33 -0.77
C PHE A 53 12.11 5.88 -1.49
N ARG A 54 12.12 5.89 -2.83
CA ARG A 54 10.96 5.48 -3.63
C ARG A 54 10.57 4.03 -3.37
N LYS A 55 11.55 3.14 -3.19
CA LYS A 55 11.29 1.74 -2.87
C LYS A 55 10.58 1.59 -1.52
N GLY A 56 11.11 2.22 -0.46
CA GLY A 56 10.50 2.14 0.87
C GLY A 56 9.09 2.73 0.93
N VAL A 57 8.83 3.82 0.19
CA VAL A 57 7.48 4.39 0.09
C VAL A 57 6.50 3.42 -0.59
N SER A 58 6.94 2.68 -1.61
CA SER A 58 6.14 1.64 -2.27
C SER A 58 5.82 0.48 -1.32
N GLU A 59 6.83 -0.01 -0.59
CA GLU A 59 6.66 -1.11 0.36
C GLU A 59 5.66 -0.75 1.47
N LEU A 60 5.73 0.48 2.02
CA LEU A 60 4.76 0.96 3.01
C LEU A 60 3.33 1.03 2.46
N GLN A 61 3.17 1.36 1.18
CA GLN A 61 1.86 1.39 0.52
C GLN A 61 1.32 -0.03 0.29
N GLU A 62 2.17 -0.96 -0.13
CA GLU A 62 1.81 -2.37 -0.37
C GLU A 62 1.40 -3.09 0.91
N GLU A 63 2.04 -2.77 2.04
CA GLU A 63 1.64 -3.26 3.37
C GLU A 63 0.37 -2.60 3.92
N GLY A 64 -0.15 -1.56 3.24
CA GLY A 64 -1.31 -0.80 3.69
C GLY A 64 -1.06 0.07 4.93
N ALA A 65 0.21 0.35 5.25
CA ALA A 65 0.59 1.14 6.43
C ALA A 65 0.28 2.64 6.26
N VAL A 66 0.31 3.14 5.03
CA VAL A 66 0.09 4.55 4.68
C VAL A 66 -0.62 4.67 3.34
N GLN A 67 -1.35 5.76 3.13
CA GLN A 67 -1.98 6.05 1.85
C GLN A 67 -1.20 7.12 1.10
N ILE A 68 -0.54 6.74 0.00
CA ILE A 68 0.21 7.71 -0.81
C ILE A 68 -0.74 8.55 -1.65
N MET A 69 -0.77 9.84 -1.38
CA MET A 69 -1.43 10.85 -2.18
C MET A 69 -0.39 11.76 -2.87
N TYR A 70 -0.78 12.36 -3.98
CA TYR A 70 0.06 13.31 -4.72
C TYR A 70 -0.64 14.66 -4.81
N SER A 71 0.12 15.74 -4.67
CA SER A 71 -0.38 17.10 -4.92
C SER A 71 -0.91 17.21 -6.36
N ALA A 72 -2.03 17.92 -6.54
CA ALA A 72 -2.61 18.21 -7.85
C ALA A 72 -1.76 19.20 -8.68
N ASP A 73 -0.79 19.86 -8.06
CA ASP A 73 0.13 20.79 -8.72
C ASP A 73 1.26 20.00 -9.43
N GLU A 74 1.24 19.99 -10.77
CA GLU A 74 2.18 19.24 -11.61
C GLU A 74 3.66 19.62 -11.38
N ALA A 75 3.95 20.80 -10.81
CA ALA A 75 5.31 21.26 -10.58
C ALA A 75 5.94 20.66 -9.30
N LYS A 76 5.16 20.10 -8.37
CA LYS A 76 5.66 19.51 -7.11
C LYS A 76 5.07 18.12 -6.87
N ARG A 77 5.82 17.08 -7.24
CA ARG A 77 5.50 15.67 -6.96
C ARG A 77 6.01 15.22 -5.59
N ASP A 78 5.70 15.99 -4.54
CA ASP A 78 5.98 15.56 -3.17
C ASP A 78 4.87 14.59 -2.71
N PRO A 79 5.21 13.35 -2.29
CA PRO A 79 4.22 12.42 -1.75
C PRO A 79 3.68 12.90 -0.40
N ILE A 80 2.38 12.69 -0.21
CA ILE A 80 1.64 12.92 1.03
C ILE A 80 1.26 11.54 1.58
N LEU A 81 1.63 11.25 2.82
CA LEU A 81 1.25 10.05 3.57
C LEU A 81 -0.01 10.29 4.40
#